data_AF-A0A362XKZ5-F1
#
_entry.id   AF-A0A362XKZ5-F1
#
_cell.length_a   1.000
_cell.length_b   1.000
_cell.length_c   1.000
_cell.angle_alpha   90.00
_cell.angle_beta   90.00
_cell.angle_gamma   90.00
#
_symmetry.space_group_name_H-M   'P 1'
#
loop_
_entity.id
_entity.type
_entity.pdbx_description
1 polymer ?
#
loop_
_entity_poly.entity_id
_entity_poly.type
_entity_poly.pdbx_seq_one_letter_code
_entity_poly.pdbx_strand_id
1 'polypeptide(L)'
;MVSLLLSLALFFQTPDIEGRWVTVDDETGVEKSEILLYVEDGKLYGKIERLLLPEDQGKTCVYCKGADYNKPIEGLVIVKGLKPDDDSWTKGKIMDPANGKNYDCTITLKDDNTLNVRGYLGFSLLGRTQVWKRK
;
A
#
# COMPACT_ATOMS: atom_id res chain seq x y z
N MET A 1 -18.58 -30.30 43.64
CA MET A 1 -19.05 -29.23 42.74
C MET A 1 -17.86 -28.85 41.86
N VAL A 2 -17.86 -29.26 40.59
CA VAL A 2 -16.70 -29.12 39.69
C VAL A 2 -16.69 -27.69 39.14
N SER A 3 -15.69 -26.88 39.53
CA SER A 3 -15.51 -25.53 38.96
C SER A 3 -14.94 -25.64 37.56
N LEU A 4 -15.72 -25.24 36.57
CA LEU A 4 -15.32 -25.10 35.17
C LEU A 4 -14.62 -23.74 35.01
N LEU A 5 -13.29 -23.73 34.88
CA LEU A 5 -12.54 -22.53 34.52
C LEU A 5 -12.72 -22.27 33.01
N LEU A 6 -13.50 -21.25 32.67
CA LEU A 6 -13.70 -20.77 31.31
C LEU A 6 -12.51 -19.88 30.91
N SER A 7 -11.57 -20.42 30.15
CA SER A 7 -10.44 -19.66 29.60
C SER A 7 -10.93 -18.71 28.49
N LEU A 8 -10.93 -17.41 28.79
CA LEU A 8 -11.25 -16.36 27.84
C LEU A 8 -10.05 -16.15 26.89
N ALA A 9 -10.14 -16.66 25.66
CA ALA A 9 -9.16 -16.38 24.62
C ALA A 9 -9.30 -14.92 24.19
N LEU A 10 -8.35 -14.07 24.61
CA LEU A 10 -8.20 -12.72 24.08
C LEU A 10 -7.66 -12.84 22.66
N PHE A 11 -8.54 -12.72 21.66
CA PHE A 11 -8.11 -12.50 20.29
C PHE A 11 -7.53 -11.09 20.21
N PHE A 12 -6.21 -10.97 20.23
CA PHE A 12 -5.56 -9.75 19.75
C PHE A 12 -5.83 -9.67 18.25
N GLN A 13 -6.76 -8.81 17.85
CA GLN A 13 -6.90 -8.41 16.46
C GLN A 13 -5.69 -7.52 16.16
N THR A 14 -4.67 -8.08 15.52
CA THR A 14 -3.65 -7.27 14.88
C THR A 14 -4.35 -6.42 13.83
N PRO A 15 -4.25 -5.09 13.87
CA PRO A 15 -4.93 -4.28 12.90
C PRO A 15 -4.42 -4.64 11.50
N ASP A 16 -5.38 -4.99 10.64
CA ASP A 16 -5.11 -5.69 9.38
C ASP A 16 -4.69 -4.69 8.30
N ILE A 17 -3.45 -4.79 7.83
CA ILE A 17 -2.96 -3.93 6.75
C ILE A 17 -3.61 -4.25 5.39
N GLU A 18 -4.12 -5.47 5.23
CA GLU A 18 -4.78 -5.90 4.00
C GLU A 18 -6.11 -5.17 3.81
N GLY A 19 -6.57 -5.12 2.56
CA GLY A 19 -7.82 -4.48 2.17
C GLY A 19 -7.62 -3.26 1.28
N ARG A 20 -8.68 -2.47 1.13
CA ARG A 20 -8.72 -1.33 0.21
C ARG A 20 -8.33 -0.03 0.89
N TRP A 21 -7.48 0.72 0.22
CA TRP A 21 -6.94 1.98 0.68
C TRP A 21 -7.03 3.04 -0.42
N VAL A 22 -7.35 4.26 -0.05
CA VAL A 22 -7.40 5.41 -0.96
C VAL A 22 -6.12 6.23 -0.78
N THR A 23 -5.42 6.48 -1.89
CA THR A 23 -4.26 7.37 -1.90
C THR A 23 -4.71 8.82 -1.92
N VAL A 24 -4.13 9.65 -1.05
CA VAL A 24 -4.43 11.08 -0.96
C VAL A 24 -3.21 11.87 -1.39
N ASP A 25 -3.39 12.81 -2.31
CA ASP A 25 -2.37 13.79 -2.68
C ASP A 25 -2.09 14.70 -1.46
N ASP A 26 -0.83 14.77 -1.04
CA ASP A 26 -0.42 15.42 0.20
C ASP A 26 -0.44 16.95 0.12
N GLU A 27 -0.43 17.52 -1.08
CA GLU A 27 -0.50 18.97 -1.32
C GLU A 27 -1.95 19.45 -1.46
N THR A 28 -2.79 18.69 -2.17
CA THR A 28 -4.15 19.10 -2.57
C THR A 28 -5.26 18.43 -1.77
N GLY A 29 -4.99 17.33 -1.07
CA GLY A 29 -6.00 16.53 -0.37
C GLY A 29 -6.91 15.71 -1.30
N VAL A 30 -6.62 15.67 -2.60
CA VAL A 30 -7.43 14.97 -3.59
C VAL A 30 -7.18 13.47 -3.51
N GLU A 31 -8.26 12.69 -3.47
CA GLU A 31 -8.22 11.24 -3.60
C GLU A 31 -7.89 10.83 -5.04
N LYS A 32 -6.84 10.02 -5.23
CA LYS A 32 -6.31 9.69 -6.56
C LYS A 32 -6.65 8.27 -7.01
N SER A 33 -6.46 7.28 -6.13
CA SER A 33 -6.51 5.87 -6.51
C SER A 33 -7.00 5.00 -5.36
N GLU A 34 -7.69 3.92 -5.69
CA GLU A 34 -8.00 2.82 -4.78
C GLU A 34 -6.97 1.69 -4.98
N ILE A 35 -6.30 1.33 -3.89
CA ILE A 35 -5.27 0.30 -3.84
C ILE A 35 -5.76 -0.86 -2.99
N LEU A 36 -5.76 -2.07 -3.55
CA LEU A 36 -5.89 -3.30 -2.78
C LEU A 36 -4.54 -3.74 -2.27
N LEU A 37 -4.34 -3.70 -0.95
CA LEU A 37 -3.21 -4.32 -0.27
C LEU A 37 -3.54 -5.77 0.07
N TYR A 38 -2.61 -6.68 -0.21
CA TYR A 38 -2.76 -8.12 0.04
C TYR A 38 -1.41 -8.77 0.32
N VAL A 39 -1.42 -9.85 1.12
CA VAL A 39 -0.23 -10.65 1.43
C VAL A 39 -0.20 -11.90 0.55
N GLU A 40 0.94 -12.13 -0.09
CA GLU A 40 1.23 -13.34 -0.89
C GLU A 40 2.63 -13.82 -0.52
N ASP A 41 2.78 -15.12 -0.21
CA ASP A 41 4.04 -15.73 0.23
C ASP A 41 4.76 -14.96 1.35
N GLY A 42 3.97 -14.46 2.31
CA GLY A 42 4.47 -13.70 3.47
C GLY A 42 5.02 -12.31 3.14
N LYS A 43 4.72 -11.78 1.95
CA LYS A 43 5.10 -10.43 1.53
C LYS A 43 3.86 -9.62 1.16
N LEU A 44 3.90 -8.33 1.45
CA LEU A 44 2.82 -7.40 1.12
C LEU A 44 3.01 -6.83 -0.28
N TYR A 45 1.89 -6.80 -1.00
CA TYR A 45 1.73 -6.25 -2.34
C TYR A 45 0.57 -5.27 -2.37
N GLY A 46 0.54 -4.44 -3.41
CA GLY A 46 -0.51 -3.45 -3.59
C GLY A 46 -0.84 -3.23 -5.05
N LYS A 47 -2.11 -3.44 -5.40
CA LYS A 47 -2.63 -3.34 -6.76
C LYS A 47 -3.54 -2.13 -6.90
N ILE A 48 -3.38 -1.35 -7.98
CA ILE A 48 -4.34 -0.30 -8.32
C ILE A 48 -5.63 -0.96 -8.82
N GLU A 49 -6.71 -0.90 -8.04
CA GLU A 49 -8.02 -1.40 -8.47
C GLU A 49 -8.77 -0.36 -9.29
N ARG A 50 -8.63 0.93 -8.95
CA ARG A 50 -9.35 2.02 -9.60
C ARG A 50 -8.60 3.34 -9.55
N LEU A 51 -8.67 4.12 -10.62
CA LEU A 51 -8.30 5.53 -10.64
C LEU A 51 -9.55 6.38 -10.39
N LEU A 52 -9.49 7.24 -9.38
CA LEU A 52 -10.65 8.01 -8.90
C LEU A 52 -10.89 9.29 -9.71
N LEU A 53 -9.83 9.80 -10.34
CA LEU A 53 -9.91 10.98 -11.19
C LEU A 53 -10.35 10.61 -12.61
N PRO A 54 -11.43 11.21 -13.15
CA PRO A 54 -11.90 10.92 -14.51
C PRO A 54 -10.82 11.12 -15.57
N GLU A 55 -9.95 12.12 -15.40
CA GLU A 55 -8.85 12.39 -16.33
C GLU A 55 -7.74 11.33 -16.32
N ASP A 56 -7.71 10.46 -15.30
CA ASP A 56 -6.71 9.40 -15.16
C ASP A 56 -7.24 8.02 -15.63
N GLN A 57 -8.57 7.84 -15.66
CA GLN A 57 -9.19 6.59 -16.06
C GLN A 57 -8.83 6.17 -17.49
N GLY A 58 -8.52 4.89 -17.67
CA GLY A 58 -8.12 4.33 -18.96
C GLY A 58 -6.68 4.66 -19.39
N LYS A 59 -5.91 5.44 -18.60
CA LYS A 59 -4.51 5.68 -18.92
C LYS A 59 -3.68 4.40 -18.86
N THR A 60 -2.70 4.32 -19.77
CA THR A 60 -1.66 3.28 -19.75
C THR A 60 -0.37 3.83 -19.15
N CYS A 61 0.44 2.96 -18.55
CA CYS A 61 1.73 3.38 -17.99
C CYS A 61 2.80 3.48 -19.09
N VAL A 62 2.91 4.65 -19.71
CA VAL A 62 3.87 4.92 -20.79
C VAL A 62 5.31 5.11 -20.29
N TYR A 63 5.49 5.42 -19.01
CA TYR A 63 6.81 5.57 -18.39
C TYR A 63 7.33 4.28 -17.74
N CYS A 64 6.44 3.30 -17.52
CA CYS A 64 6.82 2.00 -16.98
C CYS A 64 7.78 1.25 -17.91
N LYS A 65 8.50 0.27 -17.36
CA LYS A 65 9.46 -0.55 -18.10
C LYS A 65 9.08 -2.03 -18.01
N GLY A 66 9.57 -2.82 -18.97
CA GLY A 66 9.37 -4.27 -18.96
C GLY A 66 7.90 -4.64 -19.14
N ALA A 67 7.41 -5.60 -18.34
CA ALA A 67 6.06 -6.13 -18.44
C ALA A 67 4.95 -5.11 -18.15
N ASP A 68 5.28 -4.05 -17.41
CA ASP A 68 4.33 -3.00 -17.01
C ASP A 68 4.22 -1.88 -18.07
N TYR A 69 5.09 -1.86 -19.09
CA TYR A 69 5.04 -0.87 -20.16
C TYR A 69 3.77 -0.99 -21.00
N ASN A 70 3.11 0.16 -21.23
CA ASN A 70 1.88 0.29 -22.02
C ASN A 70 0.71 -0.59 -21.54
N LYS A 71 0.76 -1.06 -20.29
CA LYS A 71 -0.37 -1.71 -19.62
C LYS A 71 -1.30 -0.66 -19.03
N PRO A 72 -2.62 -0.92 -18.92
CA PRO A 72 -3.51 -0.07 -18.15
C PRO A 72 -2.96 0.14 -16.74
N ILE A 73 -3.01 1.37 -16.22
CA ILE A 73 -2.54 1.68 -14.87
C ILE A 73 -3.40 0.94 -13.84
N GLU A 74 -4.72 0.90 -14.07
CA GLU A 74 -5.63 0.02 -13.35
C GLU A 74 -5.24 -1.43 -13.60
N GLY A 75 -5.00 -2.17 -12.52
CA GLY A 75 -4.53 -3.54 -12.54
C GLY A 75 -3.04 -3.71 -12.26
N LEU A 76 -2.23 -2.64 -12.31
CA LEU A 76 -0.81 -2.73 -11.98
C LEU A 76 -0.61 -2.99 -10.49
N VAL A 77 0.30 -3.91 -10.19
CA VAL A 77 0.85 -4.10 -8.84
C VAL A 77 1.98 -3.09 -8.67
N ILE A 78 1.77 -2.07 -7.85
CA ILE A 78 2.74 -0.97 -7.64
C ILE A 78 3.56 -1.16 -6.37
N VAL A 79 2.98 -1.74 -5.31
CA VAL A 79 3.70 -2.11 -4.09
C VAL A 79 4.11 -3.57 -4.24
N LYS A 80 5.42 -3.86 -4.13
CA LYS A 80 5.98 -5.18 -4.42
C LYS A 80 6.91 -5.65 -3.32
N GLY A 81 6.53 -6.77 -2.69
CA GLY A 81 7.45 -7.61 -1.93
C GLY A 81 7.90 -7.04 -0.59
N LEU A 82 7.08 -6.23 0.08
CA LEU A 82 7.42 -5.71 1.40
C LEU A 82 7.37 -6.84 2.42
N LYS A 83 8.23 -6.81 3.43
CA LYS A 83 8.33 -7.79 4.50
C LYS A 83 7.85 -7.18 5.82
N PRO A 84 7.19 -7.97 6.69
CA PRO A 84 6.77 -7.49 7.99
C PRO A 84 7.99 -7.11 8.85
N ASP A 85 7.83 -6.03 9.61
CA ASP A 85 8.84 -5.44 10.51
C ASP A 85 8.10 -4.66 11.61
N ASP A 86 7.81 -5.35 12.71
CA ASP A 86 6.95 -4.89 13.81
C ASP A 86 5.60 -4.32 13.31
N ASP A 87 5.34 -3.03 13.52
CA ASP A 87 4.11 -2.32 13.10
C ASP A 87 4.18 -1.80 11.66
N SER A 88 5.14 -2.29 10.87
CA SER A 88 5.42 -1.82 9.51
C SER A 88 5.73 -2.94 8.53
N TRP A 89 5.74 -2.58 7.26
CA TRP A 89 6.14 -3.43 6.14
C TRP A 89 7.19 -2.70 5.33
N THR A 90 8.35 -3.31 5.10
CA THR A 90 9.56 -2.64 4.57
C THR A 90 10.35 -3.52 3.60
N LYS A 91 11.53 -3.07 3.15
CA LYS A 91 12.47 -3.84 2.29
C LYS A 91 11.91 -4.25 0.93
N GLY A 92 10.80 -3.64 0.51
CA GLY A 92 10.22 -3.81 -0.82
C GLY A 92 10.22 -2.50 -1.60
N LYS A 93 9.49 -2.48 -2.71
CA LYS A 93 9.46 -1.33 -3.62
C LYS A 93 8.04 -0.82 -3.83
N ILE A 94 7.93 0.49 -4.10
CA ILE A 94 6.74 1.10 -4.69
C ILE A 94 7.10 1.73 -6.05
N MET A 95 6.32 1.44 -7.08
CA MET A 95 6.46 2.03 -8.40
C MET A 95 5.46 3.16 -8.60
N ASP A 96 5.92 4.30 -9.07
CA ASP A 96 5.06 5.43 -9.45
C ASP A 96 4.75 5.38 -10.96
N PRO A 97 3.50 5.10 -11.37
CA PRO A 97 3.13 5.04 -12.78
C PRO A 97 3.30 6.37 -13.53
N ALA A 98 3.28 7.51 -12.83
CA ALA A 98 3.40 8.83 -13.44
C ALA A 98 4.81 9.12 -13.97
N ASN A 99 5.84 8.41 -13.47
CA ASN A 99 7.22 8.56 -13.95
C ASN A 99 7.96 7.22 -14.17
N GLY A 100 7.32 6.09 -13.89
CA GLY A 100 7.85 4.74 -14.05
C GLY A 100 9.00 4.37 -13.12
N LYS A 101 9.30 5.20 -12.10
CA LYS A 101 10.40 4.97 -11.17
C LYS A 101 9.97 4.07 -10.03
N ASN A 102 10.93 3.28 -9.55
CA ASN A 102 10.76 2.42 -8.38
C ASN A 102 11.52 3.03 -7.20
N TYR A 103 10.86 3.07 -6.05
CA TYR A 103 11.37 3.60 -4.79
C TYR A 103 11.40 2.50 -3.74
N ASP A 104 12.38 2.54 -2.83
CA ASP A 104 12.28 1.75 -1.59
C ASP A 104 11.03 2.19 -0.82
N CYS A 105 10.32 1.23 -0.25
CA CYS A 105 9.02 1.48 0.37
C CYS A 105 8.96 0.94 1.79
N THR A 106 8.43 1.78 2.68
CA THR A 106 7.93 1.39 4.00
C THR A 106 6.46 1.79 4.12
N ILE A 107 5.61 0.87 4.53
CA ILE A 107 4.22 1.14 4.90
C ILE A 107 4.08 0.90 6.39
N THR A 108 3.61 1.91 7.12
CA THR A 108 3.38 1.83 8.56
C THR A 108 1.91 2.09 8.84
N LEU A 109 1.31 1.25 9.66
CA LEU A 109 -0.03 1.49 10.16
C LEU A 109 0.04 2.55 11.27
N LYS A 110 -0.60 3.70 11.05
CA LYS A 110 -0.67 4.78 12.05
C LYS A 110 -1.82 4.54 13.04
N ASP A 111 -2.94 4.10 12.50
CA ASP A 111 -4.17 3.70 13.18
C ASP A 111 -4.97 2.79 12.25
N ASP A 112 -6.08 2.22 12.72
CA ASP A 112 -6.89 1.26 11.96
C ASP A 112 -7.30 1.75 10.57
N ASN A 113 -7.39 3.07 10.36
CA ASN A 113 -7.91 3.68 9.14
C ASN A 113 -6.89 4.54 8.38
N THR A 114 -5.63 4.55 8.82
CA THR A 114 -4.61 5.43 8.25
C THR A 114 -3.27 4.71 8.10
N LEU A 115 -2.75 4.70 6.86
CA LEU A 115 -1.37 4.28 6.57
C LEU A 115 -0.50 5.49 6.30
N ASN A 116 0.75 5.40 6.75
CA ASN A 116 1.84 6.20 6.22
C ASN A 116 2.61 5.36 5.20
N VAL A 117 2.64 5.79 3.94
CA VAL A 117 3.34 5.12 2.84
C VAL A 117 4.54 5.97 2.44
N ARG A 118 5.75 5.54 2.79
CA ARG A 118 6.98 6.26 2.51
C ARG A 118 7.73 5.63 1.35
N GLY A 119 7.95 6.41 0.29
CA GLY A 119 8.83 6.07 -0.83
C GLY A 119 10.14 6.86 -0.75
N TYR A 120 11.29 6.21 -0.93
CA TYR A 120 12.61 6.85 -0.89
C TYR A 120 13.63 6.22 -1.84
N LEU A 121 14.75 6.92 -2.08
CA LEU A 121 15.85 6.42 -2.92
C LEU A 121 17.08 6.08 -2.06
N GLY A 122 17.33 4.79 -1.82
CA GLY A 122 18.51 4.30 -1.10
C GLY A 122 18.48 4.59 0.40
N PHE A 123 18.64 5.86 0.80
CA PHE A 123 18.54 6.30 2.19
C PHE A 123 17.15 6.89 2.47
N SER A 124 16.53 6.47 3.59
CA SER A 124 15.16 6.89 3.97
C SER A 124 14.97 8.39 4.18
N LEU A 125 16.06 9.14 4.38
CA LEU A 125 16.07 10.60 4.54
C LEU A 125 15.69 11.35 3.24
N LEU A 126 15.91 10.75 2.06
CA LEU A 126 15.58 11.33 0.76
C LEU A 126 14.35 10.65 0.16
N GLY A 127 13.18 11.06 0.62
CA GLY A 127 11.91 10.47 0.20
C GLY A 127 10.70 11.34 0.50
N ARG A 128 9.51 10.81 0.18
CA ARG A 128 8.21 11.42 0.46
C ARG A 128 7.34 10.41 1.20
N THR A 129 6.48 10.91 2.09
CA THR A 129 5.47 10.09 2.78
C THR A 129 4.10 10.57 2.33
N GLN A 130 3.27 9.65 1.84
CA GLN A 130 1.86 9.87 1.58
C GLN A 130 1.01 9.25 2.69
N VAL A 131 -0.17 9.82 2.89
CA VAL A 131 -1.18 9.25 3.77
C VAL A 131 -2.20 8.52 2.92
N TRP A 132 -2.44 7.24 3.23
CA TRP A 132 -3.54 6.50 2.64
C TRP A 132 -4.63 6.27 3.67
N LYS A 133 -5.89 6.29 3.21
CA LYS A 133 -7.09 6.15 4.05
C LYS A 133 -7.80 4.85 3.76
N ARG A 134 -8.28 4.16 4.81
CA ARG A 134 -9.04 2.93 4.60
C ARG A 134 -10.34 3.26 3.85
N LYS A 135 -10.70 2.41 2.90
CA LYS A 135 -11.94 2.51 2.13
C LYS A 135 -13.06 1.69 2.76
#